data_AF-A0A9R0ZUC1-F1
#
_entry.id   AF-A0A9R0ZUC1-F1
#
_cell.length_a   1.000
_cell.length_b   1.000
_cell.length_c   1.000
_cell.angle_alpha   90.00
_cell.angle_beta   90.00
_cell.angle_gamma   90.00
#
_symmetry.space_group_name_H-M   'P 1'
#
loop_
_entity.id
_entity.type
_entity.pdbx_description
1 polymer ?
#
loop_
_entity_poly.entity_id
_entity_poly.type
_entity_poly.pdbx_seq_one_letter_code
_entity_poly.pdbx_strand_id
1 'polypeptide(L)'
;MALFGRVGGGIYTKAADVGADLVGKVERNIPEDDPRNPAVIADNVGDNVGDIAGMGSDLFGSYAESSCAALVVASISSFGINHDFTAMCYPLLVSSVGIIVCLLTTLFATDFFEIKAASEIEPALKKQLIISTALMTIGVAVISWLALPAKFTIFNFGAQKDVSNWGLFFCVAVGLWAGLIIGFVTEYYTSNAYSPVQDVADSCRTGAATNVIFGLALGYKSVIIPIFAIAVSIYVSFSIAAMYGIAMAALGMLSTMATGLAIDAYGPISDNAGGIAEMAGMSHRIRERTDALDAAGNTTAAIGKGFAIGSAALVSLALFGAFVSRAGVKVVDVLSPKVFIGLIVGAMLPYWFSAMTMPGLMEGTAKPDYATCVKISTDASIKEMIPPGALVMLTPLIVGTLFGVETLSGVLAGALVSGVQIAISASNTGGAWDNAKKYIEAGNSEHARSLGPKGSDCHKAAVIGDTIGDPLKDTSGPSLNILIKLMAVESLVFAPFFATYGGVLFKYI
;
A
#
# COMPACT_ATOMS: atom_id res chain seq x y z
N MET A 1 6.39 -3.02 14.18
CA MET A 1 7.68 -2.93 13.46
C MET A 1 7.54 -2.31 12.08
N ALA A 2 6.72 -2.87 11.19
CA ALA A 2 6.52 -2.32 9.83
C ALA A 2 6.21 -0.81 9.81
N LEU A 3 5.40 -0.31 10.76
CA LEU A 3 5.08 1.12 10.87
C LEU A 3 6.34 2.00 10.96
N PHE A 4 7.27 1.67 11.85
CA PHE A 4 8.52 2.43 12.00
C PHE A 4 9.43 2.24 10.79
N GLY A 5 9.46 1.04 10.19
CA GLY A 5 10.22 0.79 8.97
C GLY A 5 9.74 1.64 7.79
N ARG A 6 8.42 1.71 7.56
CA ARG A 6 7.84 2.49 6.45
C ARG A 6 7.92 3.99 6.70
N VAL A 7 7.65 4.46 7.92
CA VAL A 7 7.74 5.90 8.26
C VAL A 7 9.19 6.36 8.31
N GLY A 8 10.05 5.67 9.05
CA GLY A 8 11.47 6.04 9.16
C GLY A 8 12.19 5.94 7.83
N GLY A 9 12.00 4.83 7.11
CA GLY A 9 12.56 4.67 5.76
C GLY A 9 12.02 5.70 4.78
N GLY A 10 10.70 5.95 4.79
CA GLY A 10 10.05 6.97 3.95
C GLY A 10 10.59 8.39 4.18
N ILE A 11 10.71 8.81 5.44
CA ILE A 11 11.30 10.12 5.79
C ILE A 11 12.76 10.19 5.34
N TYR A 12 13.53 9.10 5.49
CA TYR A 12 14.92 9.06 5.06
C TYR A 12 15.03 9.27 3.55
N THR A 13 14.30 8.47 2.75
CA THR A 13 14.38 8.54 1.28
C THR A 13 13.88 9.87 0.76
N LYS A 14 12.67 10.30 1.15
CA LYS A 14 12.05 11.48 0.54
C LYS A 14 12.68 12.80 1.00
N ALA A 15 13.38 12.83 2.14
CA ALA A 15 14.20 13.99 2.49
C ALA A 15 15.41 14.16 1.56
N ALA A 16 15.98 13.05 1.08
CA ALA A 16 17.11 13.05 0.16
C ALA A 16 16.65 13.32 -1.28
N ASP A 17 15.63 12.61 -1.75
CA ASP A 17 15.03 12.70 -3.09
C ASP A 17 14.61 14.13 -3.44
N VAL A 18 13.72 14.72 -2.63
CA VAL A 18 13.25 16.11 -2.82
C VAL A 18 14.40 17.12 -2.81
N GLY A 19 15.39 16.92 -1.93
CA GLY A 19 16.55 17.79 -1.86
C GLY A 19 17.46 17.67 -3.09
N ALA A 20 17.66 16.45 -3.57
CA ALA A 20 18.46 16.16 -4.76
C ALA A 20 17.80 16.76 -6.00
N ASP A 21 16.52 16.52 -6.20
CA ASP A 21 15.79 16.88 -7.41
C ASP A 21 15.55 18.38 -7.54
N LEU A 22 15.17 19.07 -6.45
CA LEU A 22 14.95 20.51 -6.50
C LEU A 22 16.24 21.27 -6.78
N VAL A 23 17.30 21.01 -6.02
CA VAL A 23 18.57 21.74 -6.20
C VAL A 23 19.23 21.33 -7.51
N GLY A 24 19.25 20.03 -7.83
CA GLY A 24 19.88 19.52 -9.04
C GLY A 24 19.17 19.98 -10.31
N LYS A 25 17.91 19.59 -10.47
CA LYS A 25 17.19 19.69 -11.74
C LYS A 25 16.53 21.06 -11.93
N VAL A 26 15.97 21.65 -10.86
CA VAL A 26 15.23 22.91 -10.95
C VAL A 26 16.16 24.12 -10.88
N GLU A 27 17.07 24.14 -9.89
CA GLU A 27 17.93 25.31 -9.63
C GLU A 27 19.24 25.28 -10.44
N ARG A 28 19.93 24.13 -10.47
CA ARG A 28 21.29 24.03 -11.04
C ARG A 28 21.33 23.49 -12.47
N ASN A 29 20.21 22.99 -12.99
CA ASN A 29 20.09 22.38 -14.32
C ASN A 29 21.15 21.30 -14.57
N ILE A 30 21.42 20.46 -13.57
CA ILE A 30 22.21 19.24 -13.73
C ILE A 30 21.28 18.03 -13.88
N PRO A 31 21.74 16.91 -14.49
CA PRO A 31 20.98 15.68 -14.55
C PRO A 31 20.47 15.19 -13.18
N GLU A 32 19.35 14.44 -13.19
CA GLU A 32 18.95 13.57 -12.07
C GLU A 32 20.10 12.59 -11.78
N ASP A 33 20.36 12.26 -10.51
CA ASP A 33 21.46 11.38 -10.08
C ASP A 33 22.89 11.84 -10.40
N ASP A 34 23.08 13.11 -10.77
CA ASP A 34 24.41 13.61 -11.11
C ASP A 34 25.39 13.48 -9.93
N PRO A 35 26.60 12.92 -10.11
CA PRO A 35 27.54 12.69 -9.01
C PRO A 35 28.01 13.98 -8.34
N ARG A 36 27.80 15.16 -8.93
CA ARG A 36 28.10 16.46 -8.28
C ARG A 36 27.10 16.81 -7.18
N ASN A 37 25.93 16.19 -7.16
CA ASN A 37 24.88 16.44 -6.19
C ASN A 37 25.12 15.61 -4.91
N PRO A 38 25.29 16.24 -3.74
CA PRO A 38 25.62 15.52 -2.50
C PRO A 38 24.47 14.69 -1.93
N ALA A 39 23.24 14.87 -2.41
CA ALA A 39 22.10 14.13 -1.91
C ALA A 39 21.93 12.76 -2.60
N VAL A 40 22.52 12.53 -3.78
CA VAL A 40 22.29 11.34 -4.62
C VAL A 40 22.63 10.02 -3.93
N ILE A 41 23.68 9.99 -3.09
CA ILE A 41 23.98 8.79 -2.30
C ILE A 41 22.89 8.51 -1.27
N ALA A 42 22.40 9.54 -0.58
CA ALA A 42 21.32 9.37 0.39
C ALA A 42 20.01 8.97 -0.29
N ASP A 43 19.77 9.48 -1.49
CA ASP A 43 18.62 9.20 -2.34
C ASP A 43 18.58 7.72 -2.74
N ASN A 44 19.61 7.23 -3.44
CA ASN A 44 19.70 5.83 -3.88
C ASN A 44 19.73 4.83 -2.69
N VAL A 45 20.37 5.21 -1.57
CA VAL A 45 20.27 4.42 -0.32
C VAL A 45 18.82 4.40 0.18
N GLY A 46 18.13 5.52 0.05
CA GLY A 46 16.74 5.71 0.41
C GLY A 46 15.81 4.70 -0.25
N ASP A 47 15.93 4.42 -1.54
CA ASP A 47 15.04 3.48 -2.22
C ASP A 47 15.14 2.06 -1.63
N ASN A 48 16.34 1.68 -1.20
CA ASN A 48 16.57 0.41 -0.52
C ASN A 48 16.01 0.41 0.91
N VAL A 49 16.15 1.51 1.64
CA VAL A 49 15.75 1.62 3.06
C VAL A 49 14.22 1.81 3.18
N GLY A 50 13.62 2.64 2.34
CA GLY A 50 12.19 2.92 2.31
C GLY A 50 11.43 1.93 1.46
N ASP A 51 11.73 1.91 0.17
CA ASP A 51 10.89 1.27 -0.87
C ASP A 51 11.14 -0.21 -1.06
N ILE A 52 12.26 -0.73 -0.52
CA ILE A 52 12.48 -2.16 -0.35
C ILE A 52 12.22 -2.60 1.09
N ALA A 53 13.01 -2.14 2.07
CA ALA A 53 12.94 -2.69 3.43
C ALA A 53 11.64 -2.32 4.16
N GLY A 54 11.18 -1.07 4.02
CA GLY A 54 9.89 -0.63 4.55
C GLY A 54 8.72 -1.35 3.90
N MET A 55 8.69 -1.40 2.56
CA MET A 55 7.65 -2.08 1.78
C MET A 55 7.58 -3.59 2.07
N GLY A 56 8.73 -4.28 2.13
CA GLY A 56 8.78 -5.70 2.46
C GLY A 56 8.23 -6.00 3.86
N SER A 57 8.54 -5.15 4.84
CA SER A 57 7.97 -5.25 6.19
C SER A 57 6.46 -4.99 6.22
N ASP A 58 5.99 -4.05 5.41
CA ASP A 58 4.58 -3.68 5.26
C ASP A 58 3.74 -4.87 4.76
N LEU A 59 4.13 -5.44 3.62
CA LEU A 59 3.42 -6.58 3.01
C LEU A 59 3.53 -7.85 3.86
N PHE A 60 4.65 -8.07 4.55
CA PHE A 60 4.73 -9.14 5.56
C PHE A 60 3.67 -8.97 6.65
N GLY A 61 3.47 -7.74 7.15
CA GLY A 61 2.41 -7.43 8.10
C GLY A 61 1.02 -7.75 7.54
N SER A 62 0.74 -7.37 6.29
CA SER A 62 -0.54 -7.67 5.63
C SER A 62 -0.80 -9.17 5.53
N TYR A 63 0.22 -9.96 5.17
CA TYR A 63 0.15 -11.42 5.10
C TYR A 63 -0.10 -12.06 6.46
N ALA A 64 0.69 -11.65 7.46
CA ALA A 64 0.61 -12.19 8.81
C ALA A 64 -0.77 -11.90 9.44
N GLU A 65 -1.23 -10.65 9.36
CA GLU A 65 -2.52 -10.26 9.92
C GLU A 65 -3.69 -10.94 9.21
N SER A 66 -3.65 -11.08 7.87
CA SER A 66 -4.70 -11.78 7.12
C SER A 66 -4.79 -13.26 7.52
N SER A 67 -3.64 -13.91 7.65
CA SER A 67 -3.55 -15.30 8.10
C SER A 67 -4.04 -15.44 9.55
N CYS A 68 -3.57 -14.60 10.47
CA CYS A 68 -3.96 -14.63 11.87
C CYS A 68 -5.45 -14.31 12.08
N ALA A 69 -6.01 -13.33 11.35
CA ALA A 69 -7.44 -13.01 11.42
C ALA A 69 -8.30 -14.22 11.01
N ALA A 70 -7.93 -14.90 9.93
CA ALA A 70 -8.59 -16.13 9.50
C ALA A 70 -8.48 -17.23 10.56
N LEU A 71 -7.28 -17.45 11.13
CA LEU A 71 -7.05 -18.45 12.16
C LEU A 71 -7.84 -18.18 13.44
N VAL A 72 -7.92 -16.93 13.91
CA VAL A 72 -8.67 -16.60 15.13
C VAL A 72 -10.15 -16.94 14.97
N VAL A 73 -10.77 -16.59 13.84
CA VAL A 73 -12.18 -16.92 13.61
C VAL A 73 -12.38 -18.43 13.37
N ALA A 74 -11.47 -19.08 12.64
CA ALA A 74 -11.51 -20.53 12.43
C ALA A 74 -11.38 -21.34 13.74
N SER A 75 -10.59 -20.85 14.70
CA SER A 75 -10.32 -21.54 15.97
C SER A 75 -11.57 -21.73 16.85
N ILE A 76 -12.56 -20.85 16.70
CA ILE A 76 -13.85 -20.89 17.40
C ILE A 76 -15.01 -21.29 16.47
N SER A 77 -14.68 -21.70 15.24
CA SER A 77 -15.59 -22.28 14.26
C SER A 77 -15.52 -23.81 14.32
N SER A 78 -16.28 -24.54 13.50
CA SER A 78 -16.24 -26.00 13.53
C SER A 78 -14.85 -26.58 13.30
N PHE A 79 -13.98 -25.89 12.55
CA PHE A 79 -12.60 -26.34 12.31
C PHE A 79 -11.81 -26.48 13.62
N GLY A 80 -11.79 -25.43 14.45
CA GLY A 80 -11.13 -25.49 15.75
C GLY A 80 -11.89 -26.32 16.78
N ILE A 81 -13.23 -26.22 16.84
CA ILE A 81 -14.05 -26.99 17.80
C ILE A 81 -13.91 -28.50 17.58
N ASN A 82 -13.93 -28.94 16.32
CA ASN A 82 -13.79 -30.36 15.98
C ASN A 82 -12.32 -30.79 15.84
N HIS A 83 -11.36 -29.88 16.06
CA HIS A 83 -9.93 -30.14 15.94
C HIS A 83 -9.52 -30.67 14.55
N ASP A 84 -10.19 -30.21 13.49
CA ASP A 84 -9.84 -30.52 12.10
C ASP A 84 -8.65 -29.66 11.67
N PHE A 85 -7.44 -30.23 11.84
CA PHE A 85 -6.19 -29.54 11.58
C PHE A 85 -6.06 -29.06 10.12
N THR A 86 -6.50 -29.87 9.15
CA THR A 86 -6.37 -29.53 7.73
C THR A 86 -7.23 -28.32 7.38
N ALA A 87 -8.51 -28.34 7.77
CA ALA A 87 -9.42 -27.22 7.51
C ALA A 87 -9.05 -25.97 8.33
N MET A 88 -8.51 -26.15 9.54
CA MET A 88 -7.98 -25.05 10.36
C MET A 88 -6.79 -24.36 9.69
N CYS A 89 -5.90 -25.12 9.05
CA CYS A 89 -4.73 -24.61 8.33
C CYS A 89 -5.05 -24.14 6.90
N TYR A 90 -6.32 -24.10 6.48
CA TYR A 90 -6.73 -23.65 5.16
C TYR A 90 -6.08 -22.34 4.67
N PRO A 91 -6.00 -21.25 5.46
CA PRO A 91 -5.28 -20.05 5.04
C PRO A 91 -3.81 -20.33 4.66
N LEU A 92 -3.09 -21.14 5.44
CA LEU A 92 -1.69 -21.47 5.17
C LEU A 92 -1.55 -22.36 3.92
N LEU A 93 -2.52 -23.26 3.69
CA LEU A 93 -2.56 -24.09 2.49
C LEU A 93 -2.77 -23.25 1.23
N VAL A 94 -3.67 -22.26 1.27
CA VAL A 94 -3.86 -21.29 0.19
C VAL A 94 -2.54 -20.58 -0.11
N SER A 95 -1.84 -20.07 0.91
CA SER A 95 -0.54 -19.41 0.72
C SER A 95 0.54 -20.35 0.19
N SER A 96 0.54 -21.62 0.62
CA SER A 96 1.50 -22.63 0.16
C SER A 96 1.31 -22.94 -1.33
N VAL A 97 0.07 -23.08 -1.78
CA VAL A 97 -0.26 -23.20 -3.22
C VAL A 97 0.11 -21.92 -3.96
N GLY A 98 -0.10 -20.76 -3.34
CA GLY A 98 0.30 -19.46 -3.86
C GLY A 98 1.78 -19.39 -4.25
N ILE A 99 2.69 -19.92 -3.41
CA ILE A 99 4.13 -19.98 -3.71
C ILE A 99 4.40 -20.79 -5.00
N ILE A 100 3.76 -21.95 -5.13
CA ILE A 100 3.92 -22.82 -6.32
C ILE A 100 3.38 -22.11 -7.56
N VAL A 101 2.22 -21.47 -7.46
CA VAL A 101 1.62 -20.71 -8.56
C VAL A 101 2.50 -19.54 -8.97
N CYS A 102 3.04 -18.79 -8.01
CA CYS A 102 3.93 -17.66 -8.28
C CYS A 102 5.23 -18.14 -8.94
N LEU A 103 5.82 -19.24 -8.48
CA LEU A 103 7.00 -19.85 -9.10
C LEU A 103 6.74 -20.16 -10.59
N LEU A 104 5.62 -20.84 -10.89
CA LEU A 104 5.26 -21.13 -12.28
C LEU A 104 5.01 -19.86 -13.10
N THR A 105 4.44 -18.82 -12.49
CA THR A 105 4.18 -17.53 -13.13
C THR A 105 5.48 -16.80 -13.48
N THR A 106 6.46 -16.81 -12.57
CA THR A 106 7.77 -16.17 -12.76
C THR A 106 8.50 -16.67 -14.00
N LEU A 107 8.43 -17.99 -14.27
CA LEU A 107 9.05 -18.60 -15.46
C LEU A 107 8.58 -17.98 -16.80
N PHE A 108 7.37 -17.41 -16.83
CA PHE A 108 6.89 -16.71 -18.02
C PHE A 108 7.64 -15.40 -18.28
N ALA A 109 8.15 -14.72 -17.26
CA ALA A 109 8.93 -13.49 -17.43
C ALA A 109 10.44 -13.74 -17.47
N THR A 110 10.94 -14.84 -16.87
CA THR A 110 12.38 -15.12 -16.77
C THR A 110 12.90 -16.03 -17.87
N ASP A 111 12.10 -16.98 -18.38
CA ASP A 111 12.57 -18.03 -19.28
C ASP A 111 11.78 -18.08 -20.61
N PHE A 112 10.46 -18.00 -20.57
CA PHE A 112 9.63 -18.25 -21.76
C PHE A 112 9.48 -17.05 -22.70
N PHE A 113 9.67 -15.83 -22.20
CA PHE A 113 9.54 -14.60 -22.98
C PHE A 113 10.72 -13.67 -22.71
N GLU A 114 11.11 -12.91 -23.74
CA GLU A 114 12.20 -11.92 -23.68
C GLU A 114 11.66 -10.56 -24.15
N ILE A 115 12.05 -9.49 -23.45
CA ILE A 115 11.68 -8.11 -23.78
C ILE A 115 12.67 -7.56 -24.81
N LYS A 116 12.15 -7.05 -25.93
CA LYS A 116 12.94 -6.49 -27.04
C LYS A 116 12.73 -4.99 -27.21
N ALA A 117 11.60 -4.46 -26.72
CA ALA A 117 11.28 -3.04 -26.77
C ALA A 117 10.82 -2.52 -25.40
N ALA A 118 11.10 -1.25 -25.11
CA ALA A 118 10.71 -0.60 -23.86
C ALA A 118 9.18 -0.65 -23.60
N SER A 119 8.38 -0.57 -24.66
CA SER A 119 6.91 -0.68 -24.59
C SER A 119 6.40 -2.05 -24.13
N GLU A 120 7.26 -3.07 -24.09
CA GLU A 120 6.89 -4.42 -23.66
C GLU A 120 7.10 -4.65 -22.16
N ILE A 121 7.77 -3.73 -21.45
CA ILE A 121 8.09 -3.86 -20.01
C ILE A 121 6.81 -3.87 -19.17
N GLU A 122 6.00 -2.81 -19.21
CA GLU A 122 4.74 -2.75 -18.44
C GLU A 122 3.78 -3.91 -18.78
N PRO A 123 3.54 -4.27 -20.07
CA PRO A 123 2.74 -5.44 -20.40
C PRO A 123 3.30 -6.76 -19.85
N ALA A 124 4.63 -6.93 -19.77
CA ALA A 124 5.24 -8.11 -19.20
C ALA A 124 4.95 -8.21 -17.69
N LEU A 125 5.11 -7.10 -16.95
CA LEU A 125 4.82 -7.02 -15.52
C LEU A 125 3.31 -7.24 -15.25
N LYS A 126 2.43 -6.62 -16.05
CA LYS A 126 0.97 -6.86 -15.96
C LYS A 126 0.59 -8.31 -16.24
N LYS A 127 1.22 -8.97 -17.21
CA LYS A 127 0.97 -10.39 -17.49
C LYS A 127 1.26 -11.26 -16.27
N GLN A 128 2.24 -10.93 -15.44
CA GLN A 128 2.50 -11.65 -14.20
C GLN A 128 1.28 -11.62 -13.26
N LEU A 129 0.60 -10.47 -13.12
CA LEU A 129 -0.64 -10.36 -12.33
C LEU A 129 -1.78 -11.20 -12.94
N ILE A 130 -1.96 -11.16 -14.26
CA ILE A 130 -3.03 -11.90 -14.94
C ILE A 130 -2.81 -13.41 -14.80
N ILE A 131 -1.59 -13.89 -15.11
CA ILE A 131 -1.24 -15.32 -15.08
C ILE A 131 -1.36 -15.85 -13.65
N SER A 132 -0.77 -15.16 -12.67
CA SER A 132 -0.84 -15.59 -11.27
C SER A 132 -2.29 -15.61 -10.76
N THR A 133 -3.11 -14.62 -11.10
CA THR A 133 -4.55 -14.60 -10.73
C THR A 133 -5.31 -15.78 -11.33
N ALA A 134 -5.11 -16.06 -12.63
CA ALA A 134 -5.80 -17.14 -13.30
C ALA A 134 -5.40 -18.52 -12.73
N LEU A 135 -4.09 -18.76 -12.57
CA LEU A 135 -3.57 -20.00 -12.01
C LEU A 135 -3.97 -20.15 -10.54
N MET A 136 -3.94 -19.06 -9.76
CA MET A 136 -4.32 -19.10 -8.35
C MET A 136 -5.82 -19.33 -8.16
N THR A 137 -6.66 -18.85 -9.08
CA THR A 137 -8.10 -19.20 -9.07
C THR A 137 -8.29 -20.72 -9.16
N ILE A 138 -7.54 -21.40 -10.03
CA ILE A 138 -7.57 -22.87 -10.15
C ILE A 138 -7.00 -23.51 -8.88
N GLY A 139 -5.87 -23.02 -8.38
CA GLY A 139 -5.23 -23.51 -7.15
C GLY A 139 -6.15 -23.43 -5.93
N VAL A 140 -6.86 -22.31 -5.77
CA VAL A 140 -7.85 -22.10 -4.70
C VAL A 140 -9.05 -23.03 -4.88
N ALA A 141 -9.53 -23.26 -6.10
CA ALA A 141 -10.62 -24.22 -6.36
C ALA A 141 -10.22 -25.64 -5.93
N VAL A 142 -9.02 -26.08 -6.32
CA VAL A 142 -8.49 -27.41 -5.97
C VAL A 142 -8.32 -27.55 -4.46
N ILE A 143 -7.71 -26.57 -3.79
CA ILE A 143 -7.47 -26.67 -2.33
C ILE A 143 -8.78 -26.53 -1.55
N SER A 144 -9.75 -25.74 -2.01
CA SER A 144 -11.10 -25.69 -1.42
C SER A 144 -11.82 -27.04 -1.50
N TRP A 145 -11.61 -27.77 -2.60
CA TRP A 145 -12.23 -29.09 -2.79
C TRP A 145 -11.54 -30.18 -1.97
N LEU A 146 -10.21 -30.13 -1.82
CA LEU A 146 -9.42 -31.15 -1.11
C LEU A 146 -9.32 -30.93 0.40
N ALA A 147 -9.15 -29.69 0.85
CA ALA A 147 -8.78 -29.37 2.23
C ALA A 147 -9.96 -28.99 3.13
N LEU A 148 -11.16 -28.79 2.56
CA LEU A 148 -12.35 -28.41 3.31
C LEU A 148 -13.45 -29.48 3.20
N PRO A 149 -14.18 -29.76 4.29
CA PRO A 149 -15.39 -30.57 4.22
C PRO A 149 -16.47 -29.84 3.40
N ALA A 150 -17.37 -30.60 2.77
CA ALA A 150 -18.43 -30.05 1.91
C ALA A 150 -19.35 -29.06 2.65
N LYS A 151 -19.56 -29.27 3.95
CA LYS A 151 -20.28 -28.38 4.86
C LYS A 151 -19.54 -28.27 6.19
N PHE A 152 -19.55 -27.08 6.77
CA PHE A 152 -18.97 -26.76 8.06
C PHE A 152 -19.68 -25.54 8.65
N THR A 153 -19.34 -25.16 9.88
CA THR A 153 -19.89 -23.96 10.51
C THR A 153 -18.81 -22.94 10.78
N ILE A 154 -19.14 -21.67 10.56
CA ILE A 154 -18.31 -20.51 10.85
C ILE A 154 -18.95 -19.69 11.97
N PHE A 155 -18.12 -19.24 12.91
CA PHE A 155 -18.56 -18.33 13.96
C PHE A 155 -19.08 -17.01 13.37
N ASN A 156 -20.29 -16.61 13.79
CA ASN A 156 -20.97 -15.41 13.37
C ASN A 156 -21.63 -14.74 14.57
N PHE A 157 -20.86 -13.89 15.28
CA PHE A 157 -21.32 -13.08 16.41
C PHE A 157 -22.17 -13.83 17.45
N GLY A 158 -21.69 -15.01 17.88
CA GLY A 158 -22.33 -15.84 18.89
C GLY A 158 -23.18 -17.00 18.33
N ALA A 159 -23.41 -17.05 17.02
CA ALA A 159 -24.02 -18.18 16.34
C ALA A 159 -23.02 -18.96 15.48
N GLN A 160 -23.34 -20.21 15.16
CA GLN A 160 -22.62 -21.02 14.17
C GLN A 160 -23.40 -20.97 12.85
N LYS A 161 -22.80 -20.39 11.81
CA LYS A 161 -23.41 -20.22 10.48
C LYS A 161 -22.97 -21.36 9.58
N ASP A 162 -23.92 -22.05 8.95
CA ASP A 162 -23.63 -23.07 7.95
C ASP A 162 -22.98 -22.45 6.70
N VAL A 163 -21.86 -23.03 6.28
CA VAL A 163 -21.07 -22.63 5.11
C VAL A 163 -20.65 -23.86 4.32
N SER A 164 -20.55 -23.73 3.01
CA SER A 164 -20.01 -24.76 2.12
C SER A 164 -18.58 -24.44 1.69
N ASN A 165 -17.81 -25.46 1.32
CA ASN A 165 -16.46 -25.28 0.77
C ASN A 165 -16.44 -24.36 -0.46
N TRP A 166 -17.39 -24.50 -1.39
CA TRP A 166 -17.53 -23.62 -2.54
C TRP A 166 -17.89 -22.18 -2.17
N GLY A 167 -18.64 -21.97 -1.08
CA GLY A 167 -18.85 -20.64 -0.54
C GLY A 167 -17.52 -19.99 -0.14
N LEU A 168 -16.66 -20.74 0.54
CA LEU A 168 -15.35 -20.22 0.96
C LEU A 168 -14.39 -20.03 -0.21
N PHE A 169 -14.45 -20.88 -1.24
CA PHE A 169 -13.78 -20.65 -2.52
C PHE A 169 -14.12 -19.26 -3.06
N PHE A 170 -15.41 -18.91 -3.14
CA PHE A 170 -15.84 -17.59 -3.63
C PHE A 170 -15.37 -16.43 -2.74
N CYS A 171 -15.24 -16.65 -1.42
CA CYS A 171 -14.69 -15.64 -0.51
C CYS A 171 -13.22 -15.32 -0.84
N VAL A 172 -12.39 -16.35 -1.06
CA VAL A 172 -10.99 -16.16 -1.44
C VAL A 172 -10.89 -15.59 -2.85
N ALA A 173 -11.67 -16.13 -3.79
CA ALA A 173 -11.64 -15.71 -5.19
C ALA A 173 -12.07 -14.25 -5.36
N VAL A 174 -13.10 -13.77 -4.67
CA VAL A 174 -13.52 -12.36 -4.81
C VAL A 174 -12.43 -11.40 -4.37
N GLY A 175 -11.67 -11.72 -3.30
CA GLY A 175 -10.53 -10.93 -2.87
C GLY A 175 -9.36 -10.97 -3.87
N LEU A 176 -9.05 -12.15 -4.40
CA LEU A 176 -8.03 -12.33 -5.46
C LEU A 176 -8.33 -11.48 -6.70
N TRP A 177 -9.57 -11.56 -7.21
CA TRP A 177 -9.99 -10.80 -8.39
C TRP A 177 -10.13 -9.31 -8.12
N ALA A 178 -10.52 -8.91 -6.90
CA ALA A 178 -10.50 -7.50 -6.52
C ALA A 178 -9.08 -6.92 -6.53
N GLY A 179 -8.07 -7.70 -6.13
CA GLY A 179 -6.67 -7.32 -6.28
C GLY A 179 -6.30 -7.03 -7.73
N LEU A 180 -6.67 -7.94 -8.65
CA LEU A 180 -6.42 -7.73 -10.08
C LEU A 180 -7.12 -6.46 -10.61
N ILE A 181 -8.39 -6.24 -10.24
CA ILE A 181 -9.13 -5.03 -10.63
C ILE A 181 -8.43 -3.76 -10.12
N ILE A 182 -8.01 -3.75 -8.86
CA ILE A 182 -7.26 -2.63 -8.26
C ILE A 182 -5.96 -2.40 -9.05
N GLY A 183 -5.22 -3.45 -9.39
CA GLY A 183 -3.99 -3.34 -10.18
C GLY A 183 -4.22 -2.70 -11.55
N PHE A 184 -5.24 -3.13 -12.29
CA PHE A 184 -5.58 -2.57 -13.61
C PHE A 184 -6.00 -1.10 -13.54
N VAL A 185 -6.81 -0.74 -12.54
CA VAL A 185 -7.24 0.66 -12.38
C VAL A 185 -6.06 1.54 -11.95
N THR A 186 -5.20 1.02 -11.08
CA THR A 186 -4.00 1.74 -10.63
C THR A 186 -3.07 1.99 -11.81
N GLU A 187 -2.79 0.96 -12.62
CA GLU A 187 -2.01 1.10 -13.87
C GLU A 187 -2.57 2.21 -14.76
N TYR A 188 -3.89 2.23 -15.00
CA TYR A 188 -4.53 3.25 -15.83
C TYR A 188 -4.32 4.69 -15.32
N TYR A 189 -4.25 4.87 -14.01
CA TYR A 189 -4.08 6.18 -13.39
C TYR A 189 -2.62 6.58 -13.15
N THR A 190 -1.67 5.65 -13.20
CA THR A 190 -0.25 5.94 -12.89
C THR A 190 0.71 5.69 -14.04
N SER A 191 0.37 4.92 -15.07
CA SER A 191 1.23 4.74 -16.25
C SER A 191 1.07 5.90 -17.24
N ASN A 192 2.20 6.37 -17.77
CA ASN A 192 2.25 7.39 -18.82
C ASN A 192 1.90 6.87 -20.23
N ALA A 193 1.56 5.59 -20.36
CA ALA A 193 0.96 5.04 -21.57
C ALA A 193 -0.52 5.49 -21.74
N TYR A 194 -1.16 5.97 -20.68
CA TYR A 194 -2.59 6.32 -20.67
C TYR A 194 -2.85 7.81 -20.54
N SER A 195 -4.04 8.22 -20.98
CA SER A 195 -4.44 9.63 -20.99
C SER A 195 -4.38 10.33 -19.62
N PRO A 196 -4.74 9.73 -18.46
CA PRO A 196 -4.76 10.47 -17.21
C PRO A 196 -3.41 11.09 -16.85
N VAL A 197 -2.31 10.35 -17.02
CA VAL A 197 -0.95 10.82 -16.73
C VAL A 197 -0.44 11.73 -17.84
N GLN A 198 -0.79 11.46 -19.10
CA GLN A 198 -0.44 12.33 -20.22
C GLN A 198 -1.11 13.72 -20.09
N ASP A 199 -2.34 13.79 -19.58
CA ASP A 199 -3.04 15.05 -19.31
C ASP A 199 -2.39 15.81 -18.13
N VAL A 200 -1.89 15.09 -17.10
CA VAL A 200 -1.09 15.69 -16.02
C VAL A 200 0.21 16.29 -16.58
N ALA A 201 0.91 15.58 -17.45
CA ALA A 201 2.11 16.09 -18.11
C ALA A 201 1.80 17.28 -19.03
N ASP A 202 0.68 17.24 -19.78
CA ASP A 202 0.26 18.32 -20.67
C ASP A 202 -0.06 19.61 -19.89
N SER A 203 -0.67 19.48 -18.72
CA SER A 203 -1.00 20.64 -17.88
C SER A 203 0.23 21.47 -17.47
N CYS A 204 1.43 20.88 -17.48
CA CYS A 204 2.70 21.58 -17.24
C CYS A 204 2.97 22.73 -18.23
N ARG A 205 2.32 22.77 -19.40
CA ARG A 205 2.36 23.91 -20.33
C ARG A 205 1.95 25.23 -19.69
N THR A 206 1.14 25.16 -18.62
CA THR A 206 0.62 26.31 -17.88
C THR A 206 1.25 26.46 -16.49
N GLY A 207 2.31 25.70 -16.20
CA GLY A 207 3.11 25.79 -14.98
C GLY A 207 2.78 24.75 -13.91
N ALA A 208 3.50 24.82 -12.79
CA ALA A 208 3.39 23.84 -11.70
C ALA A 208 2.02 23.85 -11.01
N ALA A 209 1.34 25.00 -10.94
CA ALA A 209 0.07 25.12 -10.24
C ALA A 209 -1.04 24.25 -10.87
N THR A 210 -1.15 24.25 -12.20
CA THR A 210 -2.11 23.40 -12.91
C THR A 210 -1.70 21.94 -12.86
N ASN A 211 -0.40 21.64 -12.97
CA ASN A 211 0.11 20.28 -12.76
C ASN A 211 -0.28 19.70 -11.39
N VAL A 212 -0.17 20.49 -10.33
CA VAL A 212 -0.61 20.08 -8.99
C VAL A 212 -2.13 19.91 -8.90
N ILE A 213 -2.91 20.81 -9.50
CA ILE A 213 -4.37 20.69 -9.51
C ILE A 213 -4.82 19.41 -10.23
N PHE A 214 -4.23 19.11 -11.38
CA PHE A 214 -4.55 17.91 -12.16
C PHE A 214 -4.14 16.63 -11.44
N GLY A 215 -2.95 16.58 -10.84
CA GLY A 215 -2.49 15.39 -10.10
C GLY A 215 -3.33 15.09 -8.85
N LEU A 216 -3.73 16.11 -8.09
CA LEU A 216 -4.65 15.93 -6.95
C LEU A 216 -6.02 15.43 -7.41
N ALA A 217 -6.59 16.04 -8.46
CA ALA A 217 -7.87 15.62 -9.03
C ALA A 217 -7.81 14.17 -9.55
N LEU A 218 -6.69 13.78 -10.16
CA LEU A 218 -6.44 12.41 -10.62
C LEU A 218 -6.47 11.42 -9.44
N GLY A 219 -5.74 11.70 -8.37
CA GLY A 219 -5.73 10.82 -7.18
C GLY A 219 -7.11 10.66 -6.58
N TYR A 220 -7.86 11.76 -6.42
CA TYR A 220 -9.23 11.70 -5.92
C TYR A 220 -10.17 10.90 -6.83
N LYS A 221 -9.98 10.99 -8.16
CA LYS A 221 -10.76 10.20 -9.12
C LYS A 221 -10.38 8.71 -9.09
N SER A 222 -9.12 8.40 -8.81
CA SER A 222 -8.60 7.02 -8.83
C SER A 222 -9.20 6.10 -7.76
N VAL A 223 -9.74 6.65 -6.66
CA VAL A 223 -10.27 5.86 -5.54
C VAL A 223 -11.58 5.14 -5.87
N ILE A 224 -12.34 5.62 -6.85
CA ILE A 224 -13.74 5.21 -7.08
C ILE A 224 -13.87 3.70 -7.31
N ILE A 225 -13.13 3.16 -8.29
CA ILE A 225 -13.24 1.74 -8.65
C ILE A 225 -12.61 0.82 -7.59
N PRO A 226 -11.41 1.11 -7.03
CA PRO A 226 -10.87 0.36 -5.90
C PRO A 226 -11.84 0.24 -4.72
N ILE A 227 -12.52 1.33 -4.35
CA ILE A 227 -13.53 1.30 -3.27
C ILE A 227 -14.73 0.42 -3.64
N PHE A 228 -15.21 0.46 -4.88
CA PHE A 228 -16.25 -0.48 -5.33
C PHE A 228 -15.78 -1.93 -5.31
N ALA A 229 -14.54 -2.23 -5.71
CA ALA A 229 -13.98 -3.57 -5.67
C ALA A 229 -13.87 -4.10 -4.23
N ILE A 230 -13.43 -3.25 -3.30
CA ILE A 230 -13.39 -3.57 -1.86
C ILE A 230 -14.81 -3.78 -1.32
N ALA A 231 -15.76 -2.91 -1.65
CA ALA A 231 -17.15 -3.02 -1.18
C ALA A 231 -17.84 -4.31 -1.66
N VAL A 232 -17.66 -4.69 -2.93
CA VAL A 232 -18.17 -5.97 -3.47
C VAL A 232 -17.50 -7.15 -2.76
N SER A 233 -16.19 -7.09 -2.54
CA SER A 233 -15.45 -8.14 -1.81
C SER A 233 -15.97 -8.31 -0.39
N ILE A 234 -16.20 -7.21 0.33
CA ILE A 234 -16.80 -7.21 1.66
C ILE A 234 -18.19 -7.84 1.60
N TYR A 235 -19.08 -7.36 0.72
CA TYR A 235 -20.45 -7.82 0.65
C TYR A 235 -20.54 -9.33 0.38
N VAL A 236 -19.82 -9.82 -0.62
CA VAL A 236 -19.82 -11.25 -1.00
C VAL A 236 -19.26 -12.10 0.13
N SER A 237 -18.06 -11.76 0.62
CA SER A 237 -17.36 -12.59 1.61
C SER A 237 -18.03 -12.56 2.98
N PHE A 238 -18.54 -11.40 3.42
CA PHE A 238 -19.30 -11.25 4.66
C PHE A 238 -20.58 -12.09 4.59
N SER A 239 -21.35 -11.99 3.50
CA SER A 239 -22.63 -12.71 3.36
C SER A 239 -22.44 -14.23 3.42
N ILE A 240 -21.34 -14.72 2.86
CA ILE A 240 -21.05 -16.16 2.79
C ILE A 240 -20.47 -16.69 4.10
N ALA A 241 -19.46 -16.04 4.68
CA ALA A 241 -18.71 -16.61 5.81
C ALA A 241 -18.33 -15.58 6.89
N ALA A 242 -19.11 -14.51 7.06
CA ALA A 242 -18.92 -13.48 8.08
C ALA A 242 -17.46 -12.98 8.12
N MET A 243 -16.87 -12.82 9.31
CA MET A 243 -15.51 -12.30 9.46
C MET A 243 -14.44 -13.26 8.89
N TYR A 244 -14.69 -14.57 8.93
CA TYR A 244 -13.77 -15.54 8.35
C TYR A 244 -13.71 -15.39 6.83
N GLY A 245 -14.87 -15.20 6.18
CA GLY A 245 -14.94 -14.93 4.75
C GLY A 245 -14.13 -13.70 4.34
N ILE A 246 -14.28 -12.60 5.09
CA ILE A 246 -13.56 -11.34 4.82
C ILE A 246 -12.05 -11.52 5.03
N ALA A 247 -11.63 -12.20 6.10
CA ALA A 247 -10.22 -12.52 6.33
C ALA A 247 -9.65 -13.38 5.19
N MET A 248 -10.41 -14.36 4.72
CA MET A 248 -10.04 -15.20 3.59
C MET A 248 -10.03 -14.42 2.26
N ALA A 249 -10.86 -13.39 2.10
CA ALA A 249 -10.79 -12.47 0.96
C ALA A 249 -9.52 -11.61 1.01
N ALA A 250 -9.15 -11.09 2.19
CA ALA A 250 -7.89 -10.37 2.39
C ALA A 250 -6.69 -11.25 2.01
N LEU A 251 -6.67 -12.50 2.50
CA LEU A 251 -5.65 -13.47 2.16
C LEU A 251 -5.69 -13.87 0.68
N GLY A 252 -6.89 -13.93 0.07
CA GLY A 252 -7.06 -14.18 -1.36
C GLY A 252 -6.40 -13.09 -2.22
N MET A 253 -6.57 -11.82 -1.84
CA MET A 253 -5.89 -10.70 -2.48
C MET A 253 -4.35 -10.81 -2.37
N LEU A 254 -3.85 -11.36 -1.27
CA LEU A 254 -2.42 -11.58 -1.02
C LEU A 254 -1.93 -12.99 -1.38
N SER A 255 -2.78 -13.82 -1.98
CA SER A 255 -2.43 -15.22 -2.25
C SER A 255 -1.36 -15.38 -3.33
N THR A 256 -1.17 -14.34 -4.14
CA THR A 256 -0.10 -14.20 -5.14
C THR A 256 0.98 -13.19 -4.71
N MET A 257 1.14 -12.96 -3.40
CA MET A 257 2.05 -11.95 -2.85
C MET A 257 3.51 -12.12 -3.32
N ALA A 258 3.99 -13.34 -3.58
CA ALA A 258 5.36 -13.52 -4.08
C ALA A 258 5.56 -12.86 -5.46
N THR A 259 4.60 -13.01 -6.38
CA THR A 259 4.61 -12.30 -7.66
C THR A 259 4.40 -10.80 -7.46
N GLY A 260 3.50 -10.39 -6.56
CA GLY A 260 3.28 -8.97 -6.23
C GLY A 260 4.55 -8.28 -5.73
N LEU A 261 5.25 -8.90 -4.77
CA LEU A 261 6.53 -8.41 -4.25
C LEU A 261 7.62 -8.39 -5.31
N ALA A 262 7.66 -9.37 -6.21
CA ALA A 262 8.68 -9.43 -7.26
C ALA A 262 8.54 -8.27 -8.25
N ILE A 263 7.31 -7.92 -8.66
CA ILE A 263 7.10 -6.78 -9.57
C ILE A 263 7.24 -5.44 -8.86
N ASP A 264 6.93 -5.35 -7.57
CA ASP A 264 7.08 -4.13 -6.77
C ASP A 264 8.57 -3.85 -6.50
N ALA A 265 9.30 -4.82 -5.94
CA ALA A 265 10.74 -4.70 -5.65
C ALA A 265 11.60 -4.51 -6.91
N TYR A 266 11.11 -4.89 -8.09
CA TYR A 266 11.75 -4.61 -9.36
C TYR A 266 11.93 -3.11 -9.62
N GLY A 267 11.00 -2.27 -9.15
CA GLY A 267 11.03 -0.81 -9.34
C GLY A 267 12.27 -0.18 -8.71
N PRO A 268 12.43 -0.21 -7.37
CA PRO A 268 13.59 0.39 -6.69
C PRO A 268 14.95 -0.18 -7.14
N ILE A 269 14.99 -1.45 -7.58
CA ILE A 269 16.20 -2.04 -8.17
C ILE A 269 16.54 -1.36 -9.51
N SER A 270 15.52 -1.11 -10.34
CA SER A 270 15.69 -0.44 -11.64
C SER A 270 16.05 1.03 -11.48
N ASP A 271 15.48 1.69 -10.48
CA ASP A 271 15.79 3.07 -10.11
C ASP A 271 17.27 3.24 -9.72
N ASN A 272 17.73 2.44 -8.73
CA ASN A 272 19.14 2.40 -8.35
C ASN A 272 20.08 2.07 -9.52
N ALA A 273 19.66 1.19 -10.45
CA ALA A 273 20.44 0.91 -11.64
C ALA A 273 20.62 2.15 -12.53
N GLY A 274 19.58 2.99 -12.63
CA GLY A 274 19.65 4.29 -13.29
C GLY A 274 20.61 5.24 -12.57
N GLY A 275 20.47 5.39 -11.25
CA GLY A 275 21.32 6.27 -10.47
C GLY A 275 22.80 5.88 -10.53
N ILE A 276 23.10 4.58 -10.46
CA ILE A 276 24.46 4.06 -10.65
C ILE A 276 24.98 4.37 -12.05
N ALA A 277 24.15 4.23 -13.09
CA ALA A 277 24.57 4.50 -14.46
C ALA A 277 24.99 5.97 -14.66
N GLU A 278 24.24 6.91 -14.08
CA GLU A 278 24.57 8.34 -14.15
C GLU A 278 25.81 8.68 -13.31
N MET A 279 25.87 8.21 -12.05
CA MET A 279 27.01 8.43 -11.16
C MET A 279 28.33 7.88 -11.73
N ALA A 280 28.28 6.77 -12.48
CA ALA A 280 29.43 6.17 -13.14
C ALA A 280 29.80 6.84 -14.47
N GLY A 281 29.05 7.85 -14.92
CA GLY A 281 29.28 8.53 -16.20
C GLY A 281 29.14 7.60 -17.41
N MET A 282 28.22 6.63 -17.34
CA MET A 282 27.98 5.69 -18.42
C MET A 282 27.29 6.37 -19.62
N SER A 283 27.14 5.65 -20.73
CA SER A 283 26.54 6.23 -21.93
C SER A 283 25.06 6.58 -21.72
N HIS A 284 24.58 7.66 -22.34
CA HIS A 284 23.17 8.08 -22.33
C HIS A 284 22.18 6.94 -22.67
N ARG A 285 22.56 6.04 -23.59
CA ARG A 285 21.74 4.88 -23.96
C ARG A 285 21.50 3.88 -22.81
N ILE A 286 22.40 3.83 -21.81
CA ILE A 286 22.18 3.02 -20.61
C ILE A 286 21.12 3.70 -19.73
N ARG A 287 21.21 5.02 -19.52
CA ARG A 287 20.22 5.78 -18.77
C ARG A 287 18.83 5.72 -19.42
N GLU A 288 18.74 5.86 -20.75
CA GLU A 288 17.47 5.70 -21.49
C GLU A 288 16.79 4.34 -21.24
N ARG A 289 17.59 3.27 -21.06
CA ARG A 289 17.05 1.94 -20.78
C ARG A 289 16.59 1.83 -19.34
N THR A 290 17.37 2.31 -18.39
CA THR A 290 16.99 2.27 -16.97
C THR A 290 15.78 3.16 -16.70
N ASP A 291 15.68 4.34 -17.32
CA ASP A 291 14.51 5.22 -17.22
C ASP A 291 13.22 4.52 -17.68
N ALA A 292 13.30 3.65 -18.70
CA ALA A 292 12.15 2.86 -19.15
C ALA A 292 11.76 1.73 -18.17
N LEU A 293 12.74 1.13 -17.49
CA LEU A 293 12.50 0.11 -16.46
C LEU A 293 11.90 0.76 -15.20
N ASP A 294 12.46 1.91 -14.81
CA ASP A 294 12.06 2.71 -13.66
C ASP A 294 10.63 3.27 -13.79
N ALA A 295 10.26 3.84 -14.95
CA ALA A 295 8.89 4.28 -15.19
C ALA A 295 7.85 3.15 -15.03
N ALA A 296 8.20 1.92 -15.45
CA ALA A 296 7.37 0.76 -15.21
C ALA A 296 7.35 0.35 -13.72
N GLY A 297 8.50 0.51 -13.05
CA GLY A 297 8.68 0.40 -11.60
C GLY A 297 7.73 1.29 -10.80
N ASN A 298 7.59 2.55 -11.19
CA ASN A 298 6.68 3.52 -10.56
C ASN A 298 5.22 3.05 -10.63
N THR A 299 4.82 2.50 -11.77
CA THR A 299 3.50 1.89 -11.95
C THR A 299 3.33 0.67 -11.04
N THR A 300 4.32 -0.23 -10.97
CA THR A 300 4.24 -1.43 -10.13
C THR A 300 4.25 -1.13 -8.63
N ALA A 301 4.98 -0.11 -8.20
CA ALA A 301 4.99 0.35 -6.80
C ALA A 301 3.61 0.89 -6.40
N ALA A 302 2.94 1.64 -7.29
CA ALA A 302 1.56 2.08 -7.06
C ALA A 302 0.59 0.89 -6.96
N ILE A 303 0.74 -0.12 -7.84
CA ILE A 303 -0.06 -1.35 -7.77
C ILE A 303 0.16 -2.08 -6.44
N GLY A 304 1.41 -2.23 -5.99
CA GLY A 304 1.76 -2.84 -4.70
C GLY A 304 1.09 -2.12 -3.53
N LYS A 305 1.13 -0.78 -3.53
CA LYS A 305 0.40 0.07 -2.56
C LYS A 305 -1.11 -0.18 -2.62
N GLY A 306 -1.69 -0.31 -3.81
CA GLY A 306 -3.10 -0.67 -4.00
C GLY A 306 -3.48 -2.01 -3.38
N PHE A 307 -2.67 -3.06 -3.57
CA PHE A 307 -2.86 -4.37 -2.92
C PHE A 307 -2.73 -4.29 -1.39
N ALA A 308 -1.74 -3.55 -0.89
CA ALA A 308 -1.56 -3.34 0.54
C ALA A 308 -2.77 -2.65 1.17
N ILE A 309 -3.27 -1.57 0.54
CA ILE A 309 -4.45 -0.83 1.02
C ILE A 309 -5.74 -1.66 0.93
N GLY A 310 -5.97 -2.35 -0.19
CA GLY A 310 -7.15 -3.20 -0.38
C GLY A 310 -7.22 -4.35 0.62
N SER A 311 -6.11 -5.05 0.84
CA SER A 311 -6.02 -6.14 1.81
C SER A 311 -6.09 -5.62 3.25
N ALA A 312 -5.45 -4.48 3.56
CA ALA A 312 -5.56 -3.81 4.86
C ALA A 312 -7.02 -3.47 5.20
N ALA A 313 -7.80 -2.98 4.23
CA ALA A 313 -9.21 -2.68 4.45
C ALA A 313 -10.03 -3.93 4.80
N LEU A 314 -9.82 -5.03 4.07
CA LEU A 314 -10.51 -6.30 4.32
C LEU A 314 -10.10 -6.90 5.67
N VAL A 315 -8.80 -7.04 5.94
CA VAL A 315 -8.33 -7.66 7.19
C VAL A 315 -8.71 -6.83 8.41
N SER A 316 -8.67 -5.50 8.32
CA SER A 316 -9.05 -4.63 9.44
C SER A 316 -10.54 -4.76 9.77
N LEU A 317 -11.40 -4.94 8.77
CA LEU A 317 -12.82 -5.23 8.99
C LEU A 317 -13.00 -6.59 9.68
N ALA A 318 -12.27 -7.63 9.25
CA ALA A 318 -12.32 -8.95 9.88
C ALA A 318 -11.84 -8.92 11.34
N LEU A 319 -10.72 -8.25 11.59
CA LEU A 319 -10.16 -8.02 12.92
C LEU A 319 -11.09 -7.17 13.79
N PHE A 320 -11.75 -6.17 13.22
CA PHE A 320 -12.75 -5.36 13.91
C PHE A 320 -13.94 -6.21 14.39
N GLY A 321 -14.52 -7.08 13.54
CA GLY A 321 -15.60 -7.95 13.99
C GLY A 321 -15.15 -9.01 15.00
N ALA A 322 -13.92 -9.52 14.87
CA ALA A 322 -13.30 -10.38 15.88
C ALA A 322 -13.12 -9.63 17.22
N PHE A 323 -12.69 -8.37 17.18
CA PHE A 323 -12.55 -7.49 18.34
C PHE A 323 -13.90 -7.30 19.04
N VAL A 324 -14.96 -6.95 18.32
CA VAL A 324 -16.33 -6.78 18.86
C VAL A 324 -16.77 -8.02 19.62
N SER A 325 -16.55 -9.20 19.02
CA SER A 325 -16.89 -10.48 19.64
C SER A 325 -16.05 -10.76 20.89
N ARG A 326 -14.73 -10.50 20.82
CA ARG A 326 -13.80 -10.75 21.93
C ARG A 326 -13.99 -9.77 23.09
N ALA A 327 -14.41 -8.55 22.81
CA ALA A 327 -14.73 -7.50 23.76
C ALA A 327 -16.12 -7.67 24.41
N GLY A 328 -16.93 -8.64 23.96
CA GLY A 328 -18.28 -8.86 24.49
C GLY A 328 -19.29 -7.78 24.07
N VAL A 329 -19.02 -7.04 23.00
CA VAL A 329 -19.92 -6.02 22.47
C VAL A 329 -21.04 -6.70 21.69
N LYS A 330 -22.29 -6.50 22.12
CA LYS A 330 -23.46 -7.14 21.47
C LYS A 330 -23.81 -6.52 20.12
N VAL A 331 -23.80 -5.19 20.05
CA VAL A 331 -24.15 -4.41 18.87
C VAL A 331 -23.28 -3.15 18.86
N VAL A 332 -22.68 -2.84 17.71
CA VAL A 332 -22.02 -1.55 17.48
C VAL A 332 -23.05 -0.61 16.83
N ASP A 333 -23.77 0.15 17.65
CA ASP A 333 -24.78 1.10 17.19
C ASP A 333 -24.15 2.45 16.86
N VAL A 334 -24.12 2.79 15.57
CA VAL A 334 -23.56 4.05 15.05
C VAL A 334 -24.25 5.28 15.63
N LEU A 335 -25.54 5.19 15.97
CA LEU A 335 -26.29 6.32 16.53
C LEU A 335 -26.09 6.48 18.04
N SER A 336 -25.31 5.60 18.68
CA SER A 336 -24.96 5.77 20.09
C SER A 336 -23.86 6.83 20.27
N PRO A 337 -23.92 7.66 21.33
CA PRO A 337 -22.92 8.72 21.54
C PRO A 337 -21.49 8.18 21.61
N LYS A 338 -21.27 7.06 22.30
CA LYS A 338 -19.93 6.45 22.46
C LYS A 338 -19.33 6.03 21.12
N VAL A 339 -20.12 5.39 20.26
CA VAL A 339 -19.64 4.91 18.96
C VAL A 339 -19.44 6.08 17.99
N PHE A 340 -20.37 7.04 17.94
CA PHE A 340 -20.30 8.14 16.99
C PHE A 340 -19.10 9.08 17.24
N ILE A 341 -18.80 9.41 18.51
CA ILE A 341 -17.59 10.18 18.83
C ILE A 341 -16.32 9.42 18.44
N GLY A 342 -16.31 8.10 18.63
CA GLY A 342 -15.22 7.25 18.19
C GLY A 342 -15.07 7.29 16.68
N LEU A 343 -16.18 7.21 15.95
CA LEU A 343 -16.21 7.21 14.49
C LEU A 343 -15.60 8.47 13.89
N ILE A 344 -16.03 9.65 14.35
CA ILE A 344 -15.52 10.92 13.82
C ILE A 344 -14.05 11.15 14.20
N VAL A 345 -13.64 10.79 15.42
CA VAL A 345 -12.24 10.89 15.85
C VAL A 345 -11.37 9.92 15.07
N GLY A 346 -11.81 8.67 14.91
CA GLY A 346 -11.12 7.67 14.11
C GLY A 346 -10.92 8.10 12.66
N ALA A 347 -11.94 8.71 12.06
CA ALA A 347 -11.86 9.24 10.69
C ALA A 347 -10.84 10.39 10.53
N MET A 348 -10.54 11.12 11.60
CA MET A 348 -9.54 12.19 11.61
C MET A 348 -8.10 11.67 11.76
N LEU A 349 -7.88 10.52 12.43
CA LEU A 349 -6.54 9.99 12.70
C LEU A 349 -5.65 9.82 11.46
N PRO A 350 -6.14 9.33 10.30
CA PRO A 350 -5.35 9.29 9.07
C PRO A 350 -4.81 10.67 8.67
N TYR A 351 -5.60 11.73 8.82
CA TYR A 351 -5.17 13.09 8.49
C TYR A 351 -4.14 13.63 9.48
N TRP A 352 -4.30 13.35 10.77
CA TRP A 352 -3.29 13.71 11.76
C TRP A 352 -1.96 12.98 11.51
N PHE A 353 -2.03 11.69 11.18
CA PHE A 353 -0.87 10.91 10.79
C PHE A 353 -0.17 11.49 9.55
N SER A 354 -0.93 11.80 8.49
CA SER A 354 -0.41 12.45 7.28
C SER A 354 0.22 13.80 7.60
N ALA A 355 -0.39 14.62 8.46
CA ALA A 355 0.15 15.93 8.82
C ALA A 355 1.51 15.85 9.54
N MET A 356 1.76 14.80 10.32
CA MET A 356 3.07 14.60 10.97
C MET A 356 4.13 14.03 10.02
N THR A 357 3.71 13.27 9.01
CA THR A 357 4.61 12.58 8.08
C THR A 357 4.92 13.37 6.82
N MET A 358 4.19 14.46 6.54
CA MET A 358 4.50 15.42 5.48
C MET A 358 5.51 16.46 6.01
N PRO A 359 6.79 16.40 5.62
CA PRO A 359 7.82 17.32 6.12
C PRO A 359 7.69 18.73 5.52
N GLY A 360 8.23 19.73 6.23
CA GLY A 360 8.59 21.02 5.65
C GLY A 360 10.04 20.98 5.17
N LEU A 361 10.32 21.59 4.00
CA LEU A 361 11.68 21.68 3.44
C LEU A 361 12.65 22.36 4.43
N MET A 362 13.89 21.86 4.51
CA MET A 362 14.98 22.59 5.18
C MET A 362 15.99 23.12 4.16
N GLU A 363 16.37 24.37 4.32
CA GLU A 363 17.36 25.06 3.49
C GLU A 363 18.79 24.56 3.78
N GLY A 364 19.54 24.21 2.74
CA GLY A 364 20.97 23.85 2.83
C GLY A 364 21.83 24.74 1.93
N THR A 365 22.84 25.39 2.49
CA THR A 365 23.70 26.39 1.79
C THR A 365 25.17 25.97 1.65
N ALA A 366 25.51 24.69 1.83
CA ALA A 366 26.89 24.22 1.90
C ALA A 366 27.33 23.32 0.71
N LYS A 367 28.66 23.17 0.57
CA LYS A 367 29.35 22.39 -0.48
C LYS A 367 29.06 20.88 -0.39
N PRO A 368 29.23 20.12 -1.50
CA PRO A 368 28.81 18.73 -1.55
C PRO A 368 29.62 17.82 -0.61
N ASP A 369 28.95 17.31 0.41
CA ASP A 369 29.43 16.26 1.32
C ASP A 369 28.31 15.23 1.49
N TYR A 370 28.44 14.08 0.84
CA TYR A 370 27.42 13.01 0.89
C TYR A 370 27.12 12.59 2.33
N ALA A 371 28.13 12.55 3.20
CA ALA A 371 27.96 12.13 4.59
C ALA A 371 27.06 13.10 5.36
N THR A 372 27.10 14.39 5.03
CA THR A 372 26.20 15.40 5.62
C THR A 372 24.75 15.16 5.17
N CYS A 373 24.49 14.92 3.89
CA CYS A 373 23.13 14.62 3.40
C CYS A 373 22.57 13.33 4.01
N VAL A 374 23.38 12.26 4.07
CA VAL A 374 23.02 11.00 4.76
C VAL A 374 22.73 11.24 6.24
N LYS A 375 23.53 12.07 6.92
CA LYS A 375 23.32 12.40 8.34
C LYS A 375 22.02 13.16 8.55
N ILE A 376 21.68 14.11 7.68
CA ILE A 376 20.44 14.90 7.78
C ILE A 376 19.21 13.99 7.68
N SER A 377 19.14 13.13 6.66
CA SER A 377 18.02 12.20 6.50
C SER A 377 17.99 11.14 7.61
N THR A 378 19.14 10.67 8.10
CA THR A 378 19.25 9.76 9.25
C THR A 378 18.71 10.39 10.54
N ASP A 379 19.17 11.58 10.89
CA ASP A 379 18.76 12.26 12.13
C ASP A 379 17.25 12.58 12.09
N ALA A 380 16.75 13.04 10.95
CA ALA A 380 15.33 13.33 10.75
C ALA A 380 14.47 12.07 10.84
N SER A 381 14.80 11.01 10.11
CA SER A 381 14.02 9.77 10.09
C SER A 381 13.90 9.13 11.47
N ILE A 382 15.00 9.00 12.22
CA ILE A 382 15.00 8.37 13.53
C ILE A 382 14.21 9.19 14.56
N LYS A 383 14.30 10.52 14.51
CA LYS A 383 13.59 11.39 15.44
C LYS A 383 12.09 11.48 15.10
N GLU A 384 11.77 11.75 13.83
CA GLU A 384 10.41 12.10 13.39
C GLU A 384 9.54 10.87 13.11
N MET A 385 10.08 9.65 13.08
CA MET A 385 9.25 8.43 13.05
C MET A 385 8.54 8.15 14.38
N ILE A 386 9.01 8.73 15.49
CA ILE A 386 8.48 8.43 16.83
C ILE A 386 7.06 8.96 17.03
N PRO A 387 6.73 10.24 16.74
CA PRO A 387 5.38 10.75 16.97
C PRO A 387 4.27 10.04 16.17
N PRO A 388 4.41 9.76 14.85
CA PRO A 388 3.42 8.97 14.11
C PRO A 388 3.30 7.55 14.64
N GLY A 389 4.43 6.92 15.02
CA GLY A 389 4.43 5.61 15.66
C GLY A 389 3.67 5.61 16.98
N ALA A 390 3.92 6.60 17.84
CA ALA A 390 3.25 6.77 19.11
C ALA A 390 1.76 7.04 18.93
N LEU A 391 1.35 7.85 17.95
CA LEU A 391 -0.07 8.10 17.65
C LEU A 391 -0.81 6.78 17.39
N VAL A 392 -0.27 5.93 16.51
CA VAL A 392 -0.94 4.68 16.12
C VAL A 392 -0.98 3.70 17.29
N MET A 393 0.13 3.48 17.99
CA MET A 393 0.21 2.51 19.09
C MET A 393 -0.57 2.96 20.33
N LEU A 394 -0.52 4.25 20.67
CA LEU A 394 -1.18 4.74 21.88
C LEU A 394 -2.68 4.92 21.69
N THR A 395 -3.17 5.08 20.45
CA THR A 395 -4.61 5.31 20.21
C THR A 395 -5.49 4.18 20.76
N PRO A 396 -5.30 2.89 20.38
CA PRO A 396 -6.09 1.81 20.95
C PRO A 396 -5.99 1.73 22.48
N LEU A 397 -4.79 1.93 23.03
CA LEU A 397 -4.54 1.87 24.48
C LEU A 397 -5.27 2.99 25.24
N ILE A 398 -5.14 4.24 24.77
CA ILE A 398 -5.77 5.42 25.39
C ILE A 398 -7.29 5.33 25.24
N VAL A 399 -7.79 5.10 24.01
CA VAL A 399 -9.23 5.07 23.75
C VAL A 399 -9.88 3.88 24.48
N GLY A 400 -9.31 2.68 24.36
CA GLY A 400 -9.82 1.49 25.03
C GLY A 400 -9.81 1.60 26.55
N THR A 401 -8.75 2.18 27.14
CA THR A 401 -8.66 2.34 28.60
C THR A 401 -9.59 3.43 29.12
N LEU A 402 -9.59 4.62 28.50
CA LEU A 402 -10.34 5.77 29.00
C LEU A 402 -11.82 5.73 28.61
N PHE A 403 -12.12 5.40 27.35
CA PHE A 403 -13.47 5.50 26.78
C PHE A 403 -14.16 4.14 26.58
N GLY A 404 -13.41 3.04 26.53
CA GLY A 404 -13.96 1.70 26.45
C GLY A 404 -14.16 1.19 25.02
N VAL A 405 -14.69 -0.03 24.93
CA VAL A 405 -14.71 -0.84 23.71
C VAL A 405 -15.72 -0.34 22.67
N GLU A 406 -16.80 0.34 23.07
CA GLU A 406 -17.77 0.92 22.14
C GLU A 406 -17.19 2.12 21.41
N THR A 407 -16.48 3.01 22.12
CA THR A 407 -15.79 4.14 21.49
C THR A 407 -14.64 3.67 20.61
N LEU A 408 -13.87 2.68 21.07
CA LEU A 408 -12.82 2.08 20.23
C LEU A 408 -13.40 1.43 18.97
N SER A 409 -14.59 0.82 19.04
CA SER A 409 -15.29 0.28 17.86
C SER A 409 -15.57 1.36 16.81
N GLY A 410 -16.00 2.55 17.26
CA GLY A 410 -16.16 3.71 16.40
C GLY A 410 -14.83 4.13 15.76
N VAL A 411 -13.76 4.23 16.56
CA VAL A 411 -12.42 4.63 16.08
C VAL A 411 -11.93 3.71 14.97
N LEU A 412 -12.04 2.39 15.16
CA LEU A 412 -11.62 1.40 14.16
C LEU A 412 -12.40 1.54 12.85
N ALA A 413 -13.73 1.68 12.93
CA ALA A 413 -14.56 1.87 11.75
C ALA A 413 -14.23 3.17 11.01
N GLY A 414 -14.05 4.26 11.74
CA GLY A 414 -13.76 5.59 11.18
C GLY A 414 -12.40 5.66 10.52
N ALA A 415 -11.37 5.14 11.20
CA ALA A 415 -10.00 5.10 10.68
C ALA A 415 -9.92 4.26 9.40
N LEU A 416 -10.65 3.14 9.34
CA LEU A 416 -10.75 2.30 8.15
C LEU A 416 -11.37 3.03 6.96
N VAL A 417 -12.60 3.54 7.09
CA VAL A 417 -13.34 4.09 5.93
C VAL A 417 -12.81 5.44 5.45
N SER A 418 -12.12 6.19 6.33
CA SER A 418 -11.48 7.45 6.00
C SER A 418 -10.06 7.24 5.46
N GLY A 419 -9.25 6.45 6.15
CA GLY A 419 -7.83 6.27 5.84
C GLY A 419 -7.61 5.60 4.49
N VAL A 420 -8.49 4.68 4.10
CA VAL A 420 -8.43 4.01 2.78
C VAL A 420 -8.51 5.02 1.62
N GLN A 421 -9.27 6.11 1.77
CA GLN A 421 -9.46 7.10 0.70
C GLN A 421 -8.19 7.90 0.47
N ILE A 422 -7.62 8.47 1.53
CA ILE A 422 -6.41 9.28 1.47
C ILE A 422 -5.18 8.44 1.12
N ALA A 423 -5.12 7.17 1.54
CA ALA A 423 -4.02 6.27 1.17
C ALA A 423 -3.97 6.01 -0.34
N ILE A 424 -5.12 5.71 -0.97
CA ILE A 424 -5.19 5.46 -2.42
C ILE A 424 -4.90 6.75 -3.19
N SER A 425 -5.56 7.86 -2.82
CA SER A 425 -5.40 9.11 -3.56
C SER A 425 -3.98 9.64 -3.48
N ALA A 426 -3.34 9.63 -2.30
CA ALA A 426 -1.96 10.07 -2.13
C ALA A 426 -0.97 9.22 -2.95
N SER A 427 -1.10 7.89 -2.88
CA SER A 427 -0.20 6.97 -3.60
C SER A 427 -0.31 7.14 -5.12
N ASN A 428 -1.53 7.24 -5.64
CA ASN A 428 -1.77 7.36 -7.07
C ASN A 428 -1.46 8.76 -7.61
N THR A 429 -1.72 9.82 -6.82
CA THR A 429 -1.31 11.19 -7.19
C THR A 429 0.20 11.28 -7.35
N GLY A 430 0.98 10.80 -6.36
CA GLY A 430 2.43 10.88 -6.45
C GLY A 430 2.99 10.00 -7.58
N GLY A 431 2.48 8.77 -7.76
CA GLY A 431 2.89 7.93 -8.88
C GLY A 431 2.57 8.53 -10.26
N ALA A 432 1.45 9.25 -10.37
CA ALA A 432 1.09 9.95 -11.61
C ALA A 432 2.00 11.15 -11.90
N TRP A 433 2.39 11.94 -10.89
CA TRP A 433 3.34 13.04 -11.11
C TRP A 433 4.72 12.54 -11.52
N ASP A 434 5.20 11.47 -10.88
CA ASP A 434 6.47 10.85 -11.23
C ASP A 434 6.48 10.36 -12.68
N ASN A 435 5.47 9.58 -13.08
CA ASN A 435 5.40 9.11 -14.46
C ASN A 435 5.07 10.22 -15.48
N ALA A 436 4.43 11.32 -15.08
CA ALA A 436 4.30 12.52 -15.90
C ALA A 436 5.66 13.21 -16.12
N LYS A 437 6.52 13.26 -15.09
CA LYS A 437 7.91 13.72 -15.19
C LYS A 437 8.71 12.81 -16.13
N LYS A 438 8.72 11.50 -15.89
CA LYS A 438 9.43 10.50 -16.73
C LYS A 438 8.94 10.55 -18.19
N TYR A 439 7.66 10.84 -18.43
CA TYR A 439 7.11 11.01 -19.78
C TYR A 439 7.78 12.17 -20.55
N ILE A 440 7.93 13.33 -19.90
CA ILE A 440 8.59 14.51 -20.49
C ILE A 440 10.08 14.25 -20.68
N GLU A 441 10.72 13.63 -19.68
CA GLU A 441 12.14 13.30 -19.68
C GLU A 441 12.53 12.33 -20.80
N ALA A 442 11.67 11.33 -21.08
CA ALA A 442 11.93 10.32 -22.10
C ALA A 442 11.74 10.83 -23.53
N GLY A 443 10.79 11.75 -23.78
CA GLY A 443 10.60 12.34 -25.12
C GLY A 443 10.26 11.31 -26.23
N ASN A 444 9.63 10.19 -25.89
CA ASN A 444 9.42 9.06 -26.81
C ASN A 444 8.27 9.26 -27.83
N SER A 445 7.51 10.35 -27.71
CA SER A 445 6.42 10.72 -28.63
C SER A 445 6.57 12.17 -29.10
N GLU A 446 5.83 12.56 -30.14
CA GLU A 446 5.77 13.98 -30.54
C GLU A 446 5.21 14.87 -29.42
N HIS A 447 4.20 14.37 -28.71
CA HIS A 447 3.61 15.07 -27.57
C HIS A 447 4.62 15.26 -26.43
N ALA A 448 5.32 14.20 -26.00
CA ALA A 448 6.36 14.27 -24.98
C ALA A 448 7.49 15.24 -25.37
N ARG A 449 7.96 15.18 -26.63
CA ARG A 449 8.99 16.11 -27.15
C ARG A 449 8.54 17.56 -27.15
N SER A 450 7.24 17.81 -27.31
CA SER A 450 6.67 19.18 -27.27
C SER A 450 6.69 19.79 -25.87
N LEU A 451 6.82 18.97 -24.82
CA LEU A 451 6.92 19.42 -23.42
C LEU A 451 8.39 19.50 -22.96
N GLY A 452 9.28 18.70 -23.56
CA GLY A 452 10.71 18.74 -23.32
C GLY A 452 11.43 19.94 -23.99
N PRO A 453 12.76 19.92 -24.07
CA PRO A 453 13.68 18.93 -23.49
C PRO A 453 13.81 19.04 -21.96
N LYS A 454 14.59 18.16 -21.33
CA LYS A 454 15.01 18.30 -19.92
C LYS A 454 15.53 19.72 -19.66
N GLY A 455 15.05 20.34 -18.58
CA GLY A 455 15.34 21.72 -18.21
C GLY A 455 14.35 22.77 -18.75
N SER A 456 13.38 22.39 -19.59
CA SER A 456 12.28 23.28 -19.99
C SER A 456 11.41 23.70 -18.80
N ASP A 457 10.61 24.75 -18.96
CA ASP A 457 9.66 25.19 -17.92
C ASP A 457 8.61 24.10 -17.62
N CYS A 458 8.18 23.34 -18.62
CA CYS A 458 7.25 22.22 -18.42
C CYS A 458 7.92 21.08 -17.63
N HIS A 459 9.18 20.77 -17.94
CA HIS A 459 9.95 19.78 -17.20
C HIS A 459 10.11 20.19 -15.73
N LYS A 460 10.51 21.44 -15.47
CA LYS A 460 10.61 21.95 -14.10
C LYS A 460 9.27 21.91 -13.37
N ALA A 461 8.17 22.26 -14.03
CA ALA A 461 6.83 22.15 -13.45
C ALA A 461 6.47 20.70 -13.07
N ALA A 462 6.84 19.72 -13.90
CA ALA A 462 6.63 18.31 -13.59
C ALA A 462 7.49 17.83 -12.41
N VAL A 463 8.75 18.29 -12.31
CA VAL A 463 9.62 18.00 -11.14
C VAL A 463 9.03 18.58 -9.85
N ILE A 464 8.39 19.76 -9.91
CA ILE A 464 7.69 20.32 -8.73
C ILE A 464 6.50 19.43 -8.32
N GLY A 465 5.71 18.93 -9.29
CA GLY A 465 4.64 17.98 -8.99
C GLY A 465 5.16 16.69 -8.36
N ASP A 466 6.23 16.12 -8.93
CA ASP A 466 6.84 14.89 -8.45
C ASP A 466 7.36 15.01 -7.02
N THR A 467 8.12 16.07 -6.73
CA THR A 467 8.66 16.35 -5.40
C THR A 467 7.60 16.67 -4.33
N ILE A 468 6.40 17.10 -4.74
CA ILE A 468 5.22 17.15 -3.86
C ILE A 468 4.63 15.74 -3.66
N GLY A 469 4.64 14.93 -4.70
CA GLY A 469 4.19 13.54 -4.73
C GLY A 469 5.03 12.57 -3.91
N ASP A 470 6.31 12.85 -3.71
CA ASP A 470 7.26 12.02 -2.97
C ASP A 470 6.81 11.67 -1.54
N PRO A 471 6.60 12.64 -0.62
CA PRO A 471 6.14 12.31 0.72
C PRO A 471 4.69 11.80 0.73
N LEU A 472 3.89 12.06 -0.31
CA LEU A 472 2.55 11.48 -0.46
C LEU A 472 2.63 9.98 -0.78
N LYS A 473 3.47 9.59 -1.73
CA LYS A 473 3.52 8.23 -2.27
C LYS A 473 4.45 7.30 -1.51
N ASP A 474 5.48 7.80 -0.82
CA ASP A 474 6.51 6.94 -0.21
C ASP A 474 6.65 7.11 1.31
N THR A 475 6.01 8.11 1.91
CA THR A 475 5.99 8.27 3.37
C THR A 475 4.58 8.12 3.95
N SER A 476 3.69 9.06 3.66
CA SER A 476 2.37 9.13 4.28
C SER A 476 1.39 8.10 3.72
N GLY A 477 1.12 8.13 2.41
CA GLY A 477 0.17 7.27 1.70
C GLY A 477 0.32 5.78 2.01
N PRO A 478 1.49 5.16 1.79
CA PRO A 478 1.69 3.74 2.08
C PRO A 478 1.59 3.46 3.58
N SER A 479 2.14 4.30 4.46
CA SER A 479 2.10 4.05 5.91
C SER A 479 0.68 4.07 6.50
N LEU A 480 -0.29 4.71 5.83
CA LEU A 480 -1.69 4.72 6.27
C LEU A 480 -2.34 3.33 6.23
N ASN A 481 -1.94 2.44 5.32
CA ASN A 481 -2.46 1.07 5.34
C ASN A 481 -2.03 0.34 6.63
N ILE A 482 -0.80 0.61 7.10
CA ILE A 482 -0.26 0.08 8.35
C ILE A 482 -1.01 0.65 9.55
N LEU A 483 -1.29 1.96 9.56
CA LEU A 483 -2.09 2.59 10.62
C LEU A 483 -3.42 1.86 10.83
N ILE A 484 -4.13 1.54 9.75
CA ILE A 484 -5.46 0.93 9.81
C ILE A 484 -5.36 -0.50 10.38
N LYS A 485 -4.51 -1.34 9.79
CA LYS A 485 -4.41 -2.77 10.15
C LYS A 485 -3.78 -2.98 11.54
N LEU A 486 -2.78 -2.15 11.89
CA LEU A 486 -2.10 -2.21 13.17
C LEU A 486 -3.05 -1.87 14.34
N MET A 487 -3.84 -0.78 14.23
CA MET A 487 -4.80 -0.45 15.28
C MET A 487 -5.87 -1.54 15.44
N ALA A 488 -6.26 -2.21 14.34
CA ALA A 488 -7.24 -3.28 14.38
C ALA A 488 -6.72 -4.52 15.14
N VAL A 489 -5.51 -4.99 14.82
CA VAL A 489 -4.92 -6.15 15.50
C VAL A 489 -4.55 -5.83 16.95
N GLU A 490 -4.03 -4.64 17.23
CA GLU A 490 -3.72 -4.19 18.59
C GLU A 490 -5.00 -4.16 19.46
N SER A 491 -6.08 -3.61 18.92
CA SER A 491 -7.38 -3.58 19.60
C SER A 491 -7.89 -4.98 19.90
N LEU A 492 -7.79 -5.91 18.95
CA LEU A 492 -8.18 -7.31 19.15
C LEU A 492 -7.38 -7.99 20.26
N VAL A 493 -6.04 -7.81 20.27
CA VAL A 493 -5.16 -8.43 21.27
C VAL A 493 -5.48 -7.92 22.67
N PHE A 494 -5.70 -6.62 22.83
CA PHE A 494 -6.04 -5.99 24.11
C PHE A 494 -7.54 -6.02 24.44
N ALA A 495 -8.39 -6.64 23.60
CA ALA A 495 -9.84 -6.65 23.79
C ALA A 495 -10.28 -7.16 25.18
N PRO A 496 -9.73 -8.26 25.74
CA PRO A 496 -10.10 -8.71 27.09
C PRO A 496 -9.71 -7.70 28.18
N PHE A 497 -8.57 -7.03 28.01
CA PHE A 497 -8.10 -5.99 28.94
C PHE A 497 -9.05 -4.79 28.90
N PHE A 498 -9.39 -4.28 27.71
CA PHE A 498 -10.32 -3.16 27.57
C PHE A 498 -11.73 -3.48 28.07
N ALA A 499 -12.24 -4.68 27.79
CA ALA A 499 -13.56 -5.09 28.27
C ALA A 499 -13.64 -5.17 29.80
N THR A 500 -12.54 -5.58 30.45
CA THR A 500 -12.50 -5.75 31.91
C THR A 500 -12.18 -4.43 32.62
N TYR A 501 -11.11 -3.76 32.22
CA TYR A 501 -10.52 -2.64 32.93
C TYR A 501 -10.75 -1.28 32.25
N GLY A 502 -11.12 -1.26 30.98
CA GLY A 502 -11.34 -0.03 30.21
C GLY A 502 -12.64 0.69 30.54
N GLY A 503 -12.90 1.77 29.79
CA GLY A 503 -14.04 2.66 30.00
C GLY A 503 -13.97 3.45 31.31
N VAL A 504 -12.76 3.73 31.79
CA VAL A 504 -12.50 4.39 33.08
C VAL A 504 -13.31 5.67 33.26
N LEU A 505 -13.35 6.54 32.24
CA LEU A 505 -14.09 7.81 32.32
C LEU A 505 -15.59 7.58 32.56
N PHE A 506 -16.18 6.54 31.98
CA PHE A 506 -17.59 6.22 32.13
C PHE A 506 -17.91 5.35 33.35
N LYS A 507 -16.90 4.88 34.08
CA LYS A 507 -17.09 4.16 35.36
C LYS A 507 -17.12 5.11 36.56
N TYR A 508 -16.54 6.30 36.42
CA TYR A 508 -16.43 7.31 37.48
C TYR A 508 -17.31 8.55 37.24
N ILE A 509 -18.09 8.56 36.15
CA ILE A 509 -19.21 9.47 35.88
C ILE A 509 -20.49 8.66 36.07
#